data_AF-A0A5J4T5A4-F1
#
_entry.id   AF-A0A5J4T5A4-F1
#
_cell.length_a   1.000
_cell.length_b   1.000
_cell.length_c   1.000
_cell.angle_alpha   90.00
_cell.angle_beta   90.00
_cell.angle_gamma   90.00
#
_symmetry.space_group_name_H-M   'P 1'
#
loop_
_entity.id
_entity.type
_entity.pdbx_description
1 polymer ?
#
loop_
_entity_poly.entity_id
_entity_poly.type
_entity_poly.pdbx_seq_one_letter_code
_entity_poly.pdbx_strand_id
1 'polypeptide(L)'
;ARIHPTQLFILQSNIANIASPRSPSLLKSMFSSAEIEPEQQQVLFEWLIRSFAFPHLLSIEDCIRTIVYLGELWYRQDFIERDKAFEDIILFPIESSLPWILTTNTLNYLPSETDTLLAIFDLYSAAADTALRELKSRYLFDEIENEAKLGMQQLLFILRNNIY
;
A
#
# COMPACT_ATOMS: atom_id res chain seq x y z
N ALA A 1 -13.52 -23.78 -9.36
CA ALA A 1 -14.61 -22.82 -9.65
C ALA A 1 -14.18 -21.45 -9.13
N ARG A 2 -14.25 -20.38 -9.93
CA ARG A 2 -13.95 -19.02 -9.44
C ARG A 2 -15.11 -18.57 -8.55
N ILE A 3 -14.85 -18.32 -7.27
CA ILE A 3 -15.84 -17.76 -6.35
C ILE A 3 -15.97 -16.27 -6.70
N HIS A 4 -17.18 -15.83 -7.01
CA HIS A 4 -17.42 -14.42 -7.32
C HIS A 4 -17.46 -13.60 -6.02
N PRO A 5 -16.87 -12.38 -5.96
CA PRO A 5 -16.84 -11.57 -4.73
C PRO A 5 -18.22 -11.35 -4.10
N THR A 6 -19.25 -11.20 -4.94
CA THR A 6 -20.64 -11.05 -4.50
C THR A 6 -21.17 -12.27 -3.73
N GLN A 7 -20.71 -13.49 -4.04
CA GLN A 7 -21.14 -14.69 -3.31
C GLN A 7 -20.67 -14.66 -1.86
N LEU A 8 -19.41 -14.27 -1.65
CA LEU A 8 -18.85 -14.12 -0.31
C LEU A 8 -19.55 -12.98 0.44
N PHE A 9 -19.77 -11.83 -0.22
CA PHE A 9 -20.47 -10.69 0.37
C PHE A 9 -21.90 -11.02 0.82
N ILE A 10 -22.68 -11.70 -0.02
CA ILE A 10 -24.05 -12.11 0.31
C ILE A 10 -24.04 -13.09 1.48
N LEU A 11 -23.14 -14.07 1.46
CA LEU A 11 -23.02 -15.05 2.53
C LEU A 11 -22.64 -14.39 3.87
N GLN A 12 -21.66 -13.48 3.86
CA GLN A 12 -21.25 -12.70 5.02
C GLN A 12 -22.39 -11.85 5.58
N SER A 13 -23.14 -11.17 4.70
CA SER A 13 -24.26 -10.33 5.09
C SER A 13 -25.41 -11.14 5.72
N ASN A 14 -25.75 -12.28 5.12
CA ASN A 14 -26.77 -13.19 5.66
C ASN A 14 -26.35 -13.75 7.02
N ILE A 15 -25.10 -14.21 7.15
CA ILE A 15 -24.58 -14.74 8.42
C ILE A 15 -24.47 -13.63 9.47
N ALA A 16 -24.08 -12.41 9.11
CA ALA A 16 -24.04 -11.29 10.04
C ALA A 16 -25.42 -10.96 10.62
N ASN A 17 -26.47 -11.00 9.81
CA ASN A 17 -27.85 -10.77 10.27
C ASN A 17 -28.32 -11.84 11.26
N ILE A 18 -27.85 -13.08 11.09
CA ILE A 18 -28.27 -14.24 11.88
C ILE A 18 -27.43 -14.37 13.16
N ALA A 19 -26.11 -14.26 13.05
CA ALA A 19 -25.15 -14.54 14.12
C ALA A 19 -24.87 -13.33 15.02
N SER A 20 -25.30 -12.13 14.62
CA SER A 20 -25.14 -10.92 15.43
C SER A 20 -25.77 -11.11 16.82
N PRO A 21 -25.10 -10.68 17.91
CA PRO A 21 -25.66 -10.74 19.27
C PRO A 21 -26.97 -9.98 19.46
N ARG A 22 -27.35 -9.14 18.48
CA ARG A 22 -28.59 -8.37 18.45
C ARG A 22 -29.64 -8.96 17.50
N SER A 23 -29.42 -10.17 16.96
CA SER A 23 -30.32 -10.75 15.97
C SER A 23 -31.67 -11.16 16.61
N PRO A 24 -32.80 -10.91 15.92
CA PRO A 24 -34.11 -11.39 16.36
C PRO A 24 -34.20 -12.93 16.42
N SER A 25 -33.35 -13.63 15.67
CA SER A 25 -33.31 -15.11 15.61
C SER A 25 -32.92 -15.77 16.94
N LEU A 26 -32.39 -14.99 17.90
CA LEU A 26 -32.09 -15.41 19.27
C LEU A 26 -33.21 -15.07 20.28
N LEU A 27 -34.21 -14.28 19.87
CA LEU A 27 -35.32 -13.89 20.73
C LEU A 27 -36.29 -15.06 20.89
N LYS A 28 -36.29 -15.63 22.10
CA LYS A 28 -37.36 -16.52 22.57
C LYS A 28 -38.56 -15.66 22.98
N SER A 29 -39.66 -15.73 22.22
CA SER A 29 -40.94 -15.14 22.63
C SER A 29 -41.75 -16.20 23.39
N MET A 30 -42.71 -15.79 24.24
CA MET A 30 -43.55 -16.73 25.03
C MET A 30 -44.27 -17.80 24.17
N PHE A 31 -44.38 -17.58 22.86
CA PHE A 31 -45.01 -18.50 21.91
C PHE A 31 -44.09 -18.96 20.76
N SER A 32 -42.78 -18.64 20.79
CA SER A 32 -41.82 -19.08 19.76
C SER A 32 -40.48 -19.53 20.33
N SER A 33 -39.96 -20.64 19.82
CA SER A 33 -38.58 -21.07 20.07
C SER A 33 -37.60 -20.16 19.32
N ALA A 34 -36.38 -20.04 19.85
CA ALA A 34 -35.27 -19.43 19.11
C ALA A 34 -35.06 -20.23 17.81
N GLU A 35 -34.72 -19.54 16.72
CA GLU A 35 -34.49 -20.20 15.43
C GLU A 35 -33.13 -20.93 15.41
N ILE A 36 -32.20 -20.52 16.28
CA ILE A 36 -30.83 -21.01 16.32
C ILE A 36 -30.38 -21.15 17.77
N GLU A 37 -29.66 -22.25 18.06
CA GLU A 37 -29.08 -22.50 19.38
C GLU A 37 -27.83 -21.64 19.62
N PRO A 38 -27.51 -21.25 20.87
CA PRO A 38 -26.34 -20.42 21.19
C PRO A 38 -25.01 -20.96 20.66
N GLU A 39 -24.82 -22.29 20.68
CA GLU A 39 -23.62 -22.94 20.14
C GLU A 39 -23.47 -22.74 18.63
N GLN A 40 -24.59 -22.83 17.89
CA GLN A 40 -24.61 -22.60 16.44
C GLN A 40 -24.35 -21.13 16.10
N GLN A 41 -24.88 -20.22 16.91
CA GLN A 41 -24.61 -18.79 16.78
C GLN A 41 -23.10 -18.51 16.93
N GLN A 42 -22.46 -19.09 17.94
CA GLN A 42 -21.03 -18.93 18.16
C GLN A 42 -20.21 -19.42 16.95
N VAL A 43 -20.53 -20.60 16.41
CA VAL A 43 -19.85 -21.14 15.22
C VAL A 43 -19.99 -20.19 14.02
N LEU A 44 -21.19 -19.67 13.78
CA LEU A 44 -21.45 -18.73 12.68
C LEU A 44 -20.71 -17.40 12.87
N PHE A 45 -20.63 -16.91 14.11
CA PHE A 45 -19.91 -15.68 14.44
C PHE A 45 -18.39 -15.84 14.29
N GLU A 46 -17.83 -16.97 14.74
CA GLU A 46 -16.42 -17.29 14.52
C GLU A 46 -16.08 -17.43 13.04
N TRP A 47 -16.95 -18.09 12.27
CA TRP A 47 -16.80 -18.16 10.82
C TRP A 47 -16.83 -16.77 10.18
N LEU A 48 -17.76 -15.91 10.60
CA LEU A 48 -17.89 -14.55 10.08
C LEU A 48 -16.61 -13.74 10.32
N ILE A 49 -16.05 -13.80 11.54
CA ILE A 49 -14.78 -13.15 11.88
C ILE A 49 -13.65 -13.65 10.98
N ARG A 50 -13.51 -14.97 10.81
CA ARG A 50 -12.46 -15.54 9.96
C ARG A 50 -12.64 -15.16 8.48
N SER A 51 -13.89 -15.07 8.03
CA SER A 51 -14.22 -14.75 6.64
C SER A 51 -13.81 -13.33 6.25
N PHE A 52 -13.56 -12.43 7.20
CA PHE A 52 -13.05 -11.08 6.96
C PHE A 52 -11.78 -11.08 6.10
N ALA A 53 -10.88 -12.05 6.32
CA ALA A 53 -9.63 -12.14 5.58
C ALA A 53 -9.79 -12.69 4.16
N PHE A 54 -10.91 -13.33 3.84
CA PHE A 54 -11.07 -14.06 2.58
C PHE A 54 -10.98 -13.17 1.33
N PRO A 55 -11.58 -11.96 1.26
CA PRO A 55 -11.37 -11.07 0.13
C PRO A 55 -9.90 -10.72 -0.07
N HIS A 56 -9.18 -10.42 1.02
CA HIS A 56 -7.76 -10.11 0.99
C HIS A 56 -6.90 -11.30 0.53
N LEU A 57 -7.22 -12.52 1.00
CA LEU A 57 -6.52 -13.74 0.58
C LEU A 57 -6.80 -14.11 -0.88
N LEU A 58 -8.01 -13.87 -1.37
CA LEU A 58 -8.36 -14.07 -2.77
C LEU A 58 -7.67 -13.05 -3.69
N SER A 59 -7.37 -11.86 -3.18
CA SER A 59 -6.65 -10.78 -3.85
C SER A 59 -5.24 -10.57 -3.26
N ILE A 60 -4.55 -11.65 -2.90
CA ILE A 60 -3.28 -11.55 -2.15
C ILE A 60 -2.19 -10.79 -2.90
N GLU A 61 -2.16 -10.89 -4.23
CA GLU A 61 -1.21 -10.14 -5.08
C GLU A 61 -1.42 -8.63 -4.94
N ASP A 62 -2.67 -8.18 -5.03
CA ASP A 62 -3.01 -6.77 -4.83
C ASP A 62 -2.72 -6.32 -3.40
N CYS A 63 -3.03 -7.14 -2.39
CA CYS A 63 -2.71 -6.82 -1.01
C CYS A 63 -1.20 -6.68 -0.77
N ILE A 64 -0.40 -7.60 -1.29
CA ILE A 64 1.06 -7.52 -1.19
C ILE A 64 1.53 -6.24 -1.88
N ARG A 65 1.08 -5.98 -3.11
CA ARG A 65 1.44 -4.79 -3.88
C ARG A 65 1.12 -3.50 -3.13
N THR A 66 -0.04 -3.42 -2.47
CA THR A 66 -0.42 -2.26 -1.66
C THR A 66 0.45 -2.10 -0.41
N ILE A 67 0.76 -3.20 0.31
CA ILE A 67 1.50 -3.12 1.57
C ILE A 67 3.00 -2.81 1.35
N VAL A 68 3.57 -3.26 0.24
CA VAL A 68 4.97 -2.99 -0.13
C VAL A 68 5.14 -1.72 -0.95
N TYR A 69 4.05 -0.99 -1.22
CA TYR A 69 4.10 0.23 -2.00
C TYR A 69 4.74 1.37 -1.20
N LEU A 70 5.92 1.79 -1.64
CA LEU A 70 6.70 2.87 -1.02
C LEU A 70 7.00 4.01 -2.00
N GLY A 71 6.33 4.05 -3.16
CA GLY A 71 6.48 5.12 -4.15
C GLY A 71 6.08 6.51 -3.62
N GLU A 72 5.24 6.56 -2.59
CA GLU A 72 4.84 7.80 -1.89
C GLU A 72 6.05 8.61 -1.40
N LEU A 73 7.15 7.94 -1.05
CA LEU A 73 8.36 8.58 -0.53
C LEU A 73 9.01 9.56 -1.53
N TRP A 74 8.77 9.40 -2.82
CA TRP A 74 9.29 10.35 -3.81
C TRP A 74 8.47 11.65 -3.86
N TYR A 75 7.15 11.57 -3.66
CA TYR A 75 6.25 12.71 -3.89
C TYR A 75 6.43 13.82 -2.85
N ARG A 76 6.51 15.06 -3.34
CA ARG A 76 6.70 16.27 -2.52
C ARG A 76 5.69 17.39 -2.83
N GLN A 77 4.69 17.11 -3.67
CA GLN A 77 3.74 18.10 -4.17
C GLN A 77 2.96 18.81 -3.05
N ASP A 78 2.59 18.07 -1.99
CA ASP A 78 1.88 18.63 -0.83
C ASP A 78 2.69 19.72 -0.11
N PHE A 79 4.02 19.63 -0.12
CA PHE A 79 4.88 20.67 0.45
C PHE A 79 4.87 21.93 -0.42
N ILE A 80 4.89 21.79 -1.75
CA ILE A 80 4.78 22.93 -2.69
C ILE A 80 3.45 23.66 -2.50
N GLU A 81 2.35 22.91 -2.31
CA GLU A 81 1.03 23.51 -2.15
C GLU A 81 0.85 24.22 -0.81
N ARG A 82 1.46 23.72 0.27
CA ARG A 82 1.42 24.31 1.61
C ARG A 82 2.40 25.48 1.78
N ASP A 83 3.58 25.41 1.16
CA ASP A 83 4.62 26.44 1.23
C ASP A 83 4.50 27.53 0.16
N LYS A 84 3.35 27.69 -0.50
CA LYS A 84 3.05 28.89 -1.31
C LYS A 84 3.15 30.23 -0.54
N ALA A 85 3.41 30.19 0.77
CA ALA A 85 3.74 31.33 1.61
C ALA A 85 5.25 31.70 1.63
N PHE A 86 6.15 30.81 1.22
CA PHE A 86 7.60 31.02 1.12
C PHE A 86 8.04 30.80 -0.34
N GLU A 87 8.07 31.89 -1.12
CA GLU A 87 8.74 32.12 -2.42
C GLU A 87 9.08 30.94 -3.35
N ASP A 88 8.57 30.99 -4.60
CA ASP A 88 9.19 30.52 -5.86
C ASP A 88 9.86 29.12 -5.95
N ILE A 89 9.61 28.17 -5.04
CA ILE A 89 10.10 26.79 -5.18
C ILE A 89 9.21 26.04 -6.17
N ILE A 90 9.64 26.04 -7.45
CA ILE A 90 9.00 25.29 -8.53
C ILE A 90 9.49 23.84 -8.56
N LEU A 91 10.73 23.57 -8.10
CA LEU A 91 11.37 22.25 -8.11
C LEU A 91 12.21 22.04 -6.85
N PHE A 92 12.23 20.80 -6.37
CA PHE A 92 13.09 20.38 -5.26
C PHE A 92 14.42 19.81 -5.77
N PRO A 93 15.57 20.17 -5.16
CA PRO A 93 16.85 19.57 -5.50
C PRO A 93 16.88 18.08 -5.12
N ILE A 94 17.65 17.26 -5.83
CA ILE A 94 17.71 15.80 -5.59
C ILE A 94 18.15 15.47 -4.16
N GLU A 95 18.96 16.32 -3.53
CA GLU A 95 19.42 16.23 -2.14
C GLU A 95 18.28 16.28 -1.12
N SER A 96 17.11 16.80 -1.52
CA SER A 96 15.89 16.81 -0.70
C SER A 96 14.94 15.64 -0.99
N SER A 97 15.28 14.78 -1.96
CA SER A 97 14.49 13.61 -2.33
C SER A 97 14.77 12.44 -1.40
N LEU A 98 13.74 11.85 -0.80
CA LEU A 98 13.91 10.73 0.13
C LEU A 98 14.62 9.52 -0.48
N PRO A 99 14.29 9.05 -1.71
CA PRO A 99 15.08 8.02 -2.37
C PRO A 99 16.58 8.34 -2.45
N TRP A 100 16.94 9.59 -2.75
CA TRP A 100 18.35 9.98 -2.82
C TRP A 100 19.01 10.14 -1.45
N ILE A 101 18.29 10.66 -0.46
CA ILE A 101 18.75 10.73 0.94
C ILE A 101 19.04 9.31 1.47
N LEU A 102 18.18 8.34 1.19
CA LEU A 102 18.39 6.94 1.56
C LEU A 102 19.59 6.33 0.82
N THR A 103 19.75 6.66 -0.46
CA THR A 103 20.89 6.21 -1.28
C THR A 103 22.21 6.71 -0.69
N THR A 104 22.31 8.02 -0.43
CA THR A 104 23.52 8.63 0.14
C THR A 104 23.82 8.12 1.55
N ASN A 105 22.80 7.92 2.39
CA ASN A 105 22.98 7.32 3.71
C ASN A 105 23.51 5.87 3.60
N THR A 106 22.93 5.07 2.71
CA THR A 106 23.37 3.68 2.47
C THR A 106 24.81 3.64 1.97
N LEU A 107 25.20 4.51 1.03
CA LEU A 107 26.58 4.60 0.55
C LEU A 107 27.58 4.99 1.67
N ASN A 108 27.16 5.83 2.62
CA ASN A 108 28.03 6.28 3.71
C ASN A 108 28.23 5.23 4.81
N TYR A 109 27.20 4.45 5.14
CA TYR A 109 27.23 3.53 6.27
C TYR A 109 27.30 2.05 5.88
N LEU A 110 26.81 1.70 4.70
CA LEU A 110 26.68 0.32 4.19
C LEU A 110 27.06 0.23 2.69
N PRO A 111 28.29 0.65 2.30
CA PRO A 111 28.68 0.75 0.88
C PRO A 111 28.69 -0.57 0.12
N SER A 112 28.75 -1.72 0.83
CA SER A 112 28.70 -3.06 0.23
C SER A 112 27.29 -3.59 0.00
N GLU A 113 26.25 -2.91 0.50
CA GLU A 113 24.85 -3.34 0.40
C GLU A 113 24.22 -2.91 -0.94
N THR A 114 24.67 -3.52 -2.03
CA THR A 114 24.18 -3.22 -3.38
C THR A 114 22.69 -3.52 -3.53
N ASP A 115 22.19 -4.56 -2.87
CA ASP A 115 20.78 -4.94 -2.95
C ASP A 115 19.88 -3.88 -2.30
N THR A 116 20.34 -3.27 -1.21
CA THR A 116 19.64 -2.14 -0.57
C THR A 116 19.60 -0.92 -1.50
N LEU A 117 20.71 -0.61 -2.17
CA LEU A 117 20.76 0.47 -3.15
C LEU A 117 19.78 0.24 -4.31
N LEU A 118 19.71 -0.99 -4.83
CA LEU A 118 18.76 -1.34 -5.90
C LEU A 118 17.31 -1.25 -5.41
N ALA A 119 17.02 -1.69 -4.18
CA ALA A 119 15.69 -1.58 -3.59
C ALA A 119 15.25 -0.13 -3.41
N ILE A 120 16.17 0.79 -3.07
CA ILE A 120 15.89 2.22 -3.00
C ILE A 120 15.57 2.79 -4.39
N PHE A 121 16.27 2.35 -5.43
CA PHE A 121 15.96 2.78 -6.80
C PHE A 121 14.63 2.25 -7.32
N ASP A 122 14.14 1.13 -6.80
CA ASP A 122 12.79 0.63 -7.11
C ASP A 122 11.67 1.58 -6.63
N LEU A 123 11.97 2.47 -5.66
CA LEU A 123 11.03 3.53 -5.25
C LEU A 123 10.69 4.48 -6.41
N TYR A 124 11.65 4.76 -7.30
CA TYR A 124 11.39 5.55 -8.50
C TYR A 124 10.44 4.84 -9.45
N SER A 125 10.59 3.51 -9.62
CA SER A 125 9.68 2.69 -10.43
C SER A 125 8.27 2.71 -9.86
N ALA A 126 8.14 2.55 -8.53
CA ALA A 126 6.85 2.59 -7.84
C ALA A 126 6.18 3.96 -7.98
N ALA A 127 6.92 5.06 -7.78
CA ALA A 127 6.41 6.41 -7.98
C ALA A 127 6.00 6.65 -9.44
N ALA A 128 6.77 6.16 -10.41
CA ALA A 128 6.44 6.29 -11.82
C ALA A 128 5.13 5.55 -12.18
N ASP A 129 4.90 4.37 -11.60
CA ASP A 129 3.66 3.62 -11.82
C ASP A 129 2.44 4.39 -11.33
N THR A 130 2.50 4.97 -10.11
CA THR A 130 1.43 5.79 -9.57
C THR A 130 1.23 7.09 -10.35
N ALA A 131 2.32 7.73 -10.80
CA ALA A 131 2.24 8.94 -11.62
C ALA A 131 1.46 8.70 -12.92
N LEU A 132 1.67 7.55 -13.58
CA LEU A 132 1.00 7.21 -14.84
C LEU A 132 -0.40 6.60 -14.64
N ARG A 133 -0.55 5.63 -13.73
CA ARG A 133 -1.78 4.83 -13.60
C ARG A 133 -2.83 5.51 -12.74
N GLU A 134 -2.42 6.17 -11.66
CA GLU A 134 -3.33 6.76 -10.68
C GLU A 134 -3.51 8.25 -10.92
N LEU A 135 -2.40 9.01 -10.92
CA LEU A 135 -2.42 10.47 -11.06
C LEU A 135 -2.59 10.93 -12.51
N LYS A 136 -2.30 10.06 -13.48
CA LYS A 136 -2.38 10.31 -14.93
C LYS A 136 -1.61 11.57 -15.35
N SER A 137 -0.46 11.81 -14.73
CA SER A 137 0.34 13.00 -14.91
C SER A 137 1.65 12.67 -15.60
N ARG A 138 1.79 13.10 -16.87
CA ARG A 138 3.05 13.00 -17.61
C ARG A 138 4.14 13.88 -16.98
N TYR A 139 3.76 15.06 -16.49
CA TYR A 139 4.69 15.97 -15.83
C TYR A 139 5.40 15.30 -14.64
N LEU A 140 4.64 14.63 -13.75
CA LEU A 140 5.23 13.94 -12.61
C LEU A 140 6.12 12.78 -13.06
N PHE A 141 5.70 12.02 -14.07
CA PHE A 141 6.53 10.95 -14.63
C PHE A 141 7.85 11.48 -15.19
N ASP A 142 7.82 12.58 -15.95
CA ASP A 142 9.03 13.18 -16.52
C ASP A 142 9.99 13.68 -15.41
N GLU A 143 9.46 14.24 -14.32
CA GLU A 143 10.25 14.66 -13.16
C GLU A 143 10.91 13.45 -12.45
N ILE A 144 10.15 12.37 -12.22
CA ILE A 144 10.64 11.11 -11.64
C ILE A 144 11.75 10.51 -12.52
N GLU A 145 11.54 10.43 -13.83
CA GLU A 145 12.50 9.87 -14.78
C GLU A 145 13.81 10.67 -14.79
N ASN A 146 13.71 12.00 -14.80
CA ASN A 146 14.88 12.88 -14.77
C ASN A 146 15.68 12.73 -13.48
N GLU A 147 14.99 12.66 -12.33
CA GLU A 147 15.66 12.47 -11.03
C GLU A 147 16.31 11.08 -10.93
N ALA A 148 15.62 10.02 -11.32
CA ALA A 148 16.16 8.65 -11.31
C ALA A 148 17.39 8.54 -12.21
N LYS A 149 17.38 9.18 -13.39
CA LYS A 149 18.51 9.23 -14.31
C LYS A 149 19.71 9.96 -13.70
N LEU A 150 19.49 11.11 -13.06
CA LEU A 150 20.53 11.86 -12.37
C LEU A 150 21.11 11.05 -11.20
N GLY A 151 20.25 10.47 -10.35
CA GLY A 151 20.66 9.63 -9.23
C GLY A 151 21.48 8.42 -9.68
N MET A 152 21.08 7.75 -10.77
CA MET A 152 21.82 6.61 -11.32
C MET A 152 23.22 7.02 -11.83
N GLN A 153 23.32 8.16 -12.51
CA GLN A 153 24.61 8.70 -12.97
C GLN A 153 25.54 9.01 -11.79
N GLN A 154 25.01 9.65 -10.75
CA GLN A 154 25.77 9.97 -9.54
C GLN A 154 26.19 8.71 -8.78
N LEU A 155 25.29 7.72 -8.64
CA LEU A 155 25.58 6.43 -8.03
C LEU A 155 26.73 5.71 -8.76
N LEU A 156 26.66 5.61 -10.09
CA LEU A 156 27.70 4.97 -10.90
C LEU A 156 29.05 5.67 -10.75
N PHE A 157 29.06 7.00 -10.66
CA PHE A 157 30.28 7.75 -10.42
C PHE A 157 30.89 7.44 -9.03
N ILE A 158 30.07 7.38 -7.98
CA ILE A 158 30.51 7.07 -6.62
C ILE A 158 31.01 5.62 -6.53
N LEU A 159 30.25 4.66 -7.06
CA LEU A 159 30.63 3.25 -7.07
C LEU A 159 31.93 3.02 -7.83
N ARG A 160 32.12 3.70 -8.98
CA ARG A 160 33.39 3.65 -9.72
C ARG A 160 34.56 4.09 -8.83
N ASN A 161 34.43 5.19 -8.10
CA ASN A 161 35.52 5.69 -7.25
C ASN A 161 35.76 4.84 -6.00
N ASN A 162 34.83 3.96 -5.63
CA ASN A 162 34.98 3.04 -4.50
C ASN A 162 35.56 1.66 -4.91
N ILE A 163 35.42 1.27 -6.18
CA ILE A 163 35.93 0.00 -6.71
C ILE A 163 37.38 0.13 -7.23
N TYR A 164 37.77 1.32 -7.72
CA TYR A 164 39.10 1.64 -8.23
C TYR A 164 39.88 2.52 -7.25
#